data_AF-A0AAC9JES6-F1
#
_entry.id   AF-A0AAC9JES6-F1
#
_cell.length_a   1.000
_cell.length_b   1.000
_cell.length_c   1.000
_cell.angle_alpha   90.00
_cell.angle_beta   90.00
_cell.angle_gamma   90.00
#
_symmetry.space_group_name_H-M   'P 1'
#
loop_
_entity.id
_entity.type
_entity.pdbx_description
1 polymer ?
#
loop_
_entity_poly.entity_id
_entity_poly.type
_entity_poly.pdbx_seq_one_letter_code
_entity_poly.pdbx_strand_id
1 'polypeptide(L)'
;MNPLDIEIARFIQNSDLAYHFSPSGDAYEFAYAYFKQHAREQLSPKAFGRLSQDLSMKNLKGFTKSFKDARHVVRSAVKMRYIVTTLTDEERVSSLWAKLENKRIAVKRDVEPPAELSKVIKHFKFGVIFVPESAPGNIESLTLYYAFPAPAFVHVLKDVVAAWGYTGEFDAFKKNELVKLNLTLTDSESEQKRIIKLGETYTREDNPKLIKEGA
;
A
#
# COMPACT_ATOMS: atom_id res chain seq x y z
N MET A 1 3.15 -2.63 -3.12
CA MET A 1 1.82 -1.98 -3.08
C MET A 1 0.77 -3.08 -2.90
N ASN A 2 -0.36 -2.84 -2.24
CA ASN A 2 -1.40 -3.88 -2.11
C ASN A 2 -1.85 -4.33 -3.52
N PRO A 3 -1.97 -5.64 -3.82
CA PRO A 3 -2.39 -6.13 -5.15
C PRO A 3 -3.68 -5.49 -5.65
N LEU A 4 -4.64 -5.19 -4.76
CA LEU A 4 -5.88 -4.52 -5.13
C LEU A 4 -5.65 -3.10 -5.67
N ASP A 5 -4.69 -2.37 -5.08
CA ASP A 5 -4.38 -1.00 -5.53
C ASP A 5 -3.66 -1.02 -6.88
N ILE A 6 -2.88 -2.06 -7.16
CA ILE A 6 -2.23 -2.28 -8.46
C ILE A 6 -3.29 -2.53 -9.54
N GLU A 7 -4.26 -3.38 -9.23
CA GLU A 7 -5.39 -3.69 -10.10
C GLU A 7 -6.21 -2.42 -10.42
N ILE A 8 -6.55 -1.64 -9.39
CA ILE A 8 -7.26 -0.36 -9.53
C ILE A 8 -6.44 0.64 -10.35
N ALA A 9 -5.11 0.74 -10.12
CA ALA A 9 -4.24 1.63 -10.87
C ALA A 9 -4.22 1.32 -12.37
N ARG A 10 -4.15 0.03 -12.73
CA ARG A 10 -4.22 -0.41 -14.13
C ARG A 10 -5.57 -0.10 -14.75
N PHE A 11 -6.66 -0.32 -14.02
CA PHE A 11 -7.99 0.00 -14.51
C PHE A 11 -8.16 1.50 -14.80
N ILE A 12 -7.68 2.37 -13.90
CA ILE A 12 -7.66 3.82 -14.12
C ILE A 12 -6.81 4.17 -15.34
N GLN A 13 -5.62 3.56 -15.48
CA GLN A 13 -4.76 3.77 -16.64
C GLN A 13 -5.41 3.34 -17.96
N ASN A 14 -6.12 2.21 -17.97
CA ASN A 14 -6.85 1.73 -19.14
C ASN A 14 -7.99 2.68 -19.51
N SER A 15 -8.69 3.24 -18.52
CA SER A 15 -9.69 4.29 -18.74
C SER A 15 -9.07 5.55 -19.35
N ASP A 16 -7.94 6.02 -18.81
CA ASP A 16 -7.23 7.19 -19.34
C ASP A 16 -6.73 6.95 -20.77
N LEU A 17 -6.22 5.75 -21.07
CA LEU A 17 -5.80 5.37 -22.42
C LEU A 17 -6.98 5.27 -23.39
N ALA A 18 -8.08 4.65 -22.98
CA ALA A 18 -9.27 4.49 -23.82
C ALA A 18 -9.89 5.85 -24.18
N TYR A 19 -9.77 6.86 -23.31
CA TYR A 19 -10.22 8.21 -23.59
C TYR A 19 -9.51 8.83 -24.81
N HIS A 20 -8.20 8.58 -25.00
CA HIS A 20 -7.45 9.09 -26.15
C HIS A 20 -7.94 8.55 -27.51
N PHE A 21 -8.68 7.44 -27.50
CA PHE A 21 -9.28 6.84 -28.69
C PHE A 21 -10.81 7.04 -28.74
N SER A 22 -11.35 7.85 -27.83
CA SER A 22 -12.77 8.17 -27.75
C SER A 22 -13.09 9.47 -28.51
N PRO A 23 -14.26 9.58 -29.14
CA PRO A 23 -14.77 10.85 -29.65
C PRO A 23 -15.27 11.79 -28.52
N SER A 24 -15.22 11.39 -27.25
CA SER A 24 -15.72 12.19 -26.13
C SER A 24 -14.91 13.47 -25.92
N GLY A 25 -15.60 14.61 -25.79
CA GLY A 25 -14.98 15.89 -25.47
C GLY A 25 -14.60 16.05 -23.99
N ASP A 26 -15.30 15.37 -23.07
CA ASP A 26 -15.06 15.46 -21.63
C ASP A 26 -14.49 14.15 -21.08
N ALA A 27 -13.31 14.25 -20.45
CA ALA A 27 -12.60 13.11 -19.88
C ALA A 27 -13.29 12.50 -18.64
N TYR A 28 -13.96 13.31 -17.83
CA TYR A 28 -14.67 12.84 -16.64
C TYR A 28 -16.00 12.19 -16.99
N GLU A 29 -16.71 12.71 -18.00
CA GLU A 29 -17.90 12.06 -18.54
C GLU A 29 -17.56 10.70 -19.16
N PHE A 30 -16.47 10.64 -19.94
CA PHE A 30 -15.96 9.38 -20.47
C PHE A 30 -15.60 8.40 -19.35
N ALA A 31 -14.80 8.83 -18.37
CA ALA A 31 -14.41 7.98 -17.24
C ALA A 31 -15.62 7.50 -16.44
N TYR A 32 -16.64 8.34 -16.23
CA TYR A 32 -17.86 7.93 -15.55
C TYR A 32 -18.59 6.80 -16.28
N ALA A 33 -18.76 6.93 -17.60
CA ALA A 33 -19.36 5.90 -18.44
C ALA A 33 -18.51 4.62 -18.46
N TYR A 34 -17.19 4.75 -18.64
CA TYR A 34 -16.24 3.65 -18.66
C TYR A 34 -16.30 2.82 -17.36
N PHE A 35 -16.31 3.50 -16.20
CA PHE A 35 -16.37 2.83 -14.90
C PHE A 35 -17.69 2.12 -14.69
N LYS A 36 -18.82 2.69 -15.12
CA LYS A 36 -20.13 2.02 -15.03
C LYS A 36 -20.17 0.73 -15.85
N GLN A 37 -19.57 0.75 -17.03
CA GLN A 37 -19.62 -0.36 -17.97
C GLN A 37 -18.62 -1.46 -17.61
N HIS A 38 -17.40 -1.09 -17.23
CA HIS A 38 -16.28 -2.03 -17.20
C HIS A 38 -15.79 -2.41 -15.80
N ALA A 39 -16.06 -1.61 -14.77
CA ALA A 39 -15.41 -1.81 -13.47
C ALA A 39 -15.78 -3.14 -12.80
N ARG A 40 -17.02 -3.63 -12.98
CA ARG A 40 -17.45 -4.92 -12.42
C ARG A 40 -16.86 -6.13 -13.14
N GLU A 41 -16.55 -5.98 -14.43
CA GLU A 41 -16.06 -7.05 -15.28
C GLU A 41 -14.53 -7.15 -15.24
N GLN A 42 -13.85 -5.99 -15.19
CA GLN A 42 -12.40 -5.91 -15.27
C GLN A 42 -11.70 -5.88 -13.90
N LEU A 43 -12.42 -5.61 -12.80
CA LEU A 43 -11.89 -5.67 -11.45
C LEU A 43 -12.40 -6.91 -10.71
N SER A 44 -11.53 -7.50 -9.91
CA SER A 44 -11.87 -8.51 -8.93
C SER A 44 -12.91 -7.96 -7.94
N PRO A 45 -13.79 -8.80 -7.37
CA PRO A 45 -14.82 -8.34 -6.43
C PRO A 45 -14.28 -7.54 -5.26
N LYS A 46 -13.06 -7.87 -4.80
CA LYS A 46 -12.37 -7.16 -3.71
C LYS A 46 -11.86 -5.78 -4.16
N ALA A 47 -11.26 -5.68 -5.35
CA ALA A 47 -10.78 -4.41 -5.89
C ALA A 47 -11.96 -3.48 -6.23
N PHE A 48 -13.02 -4.02 -6.84
CA PHE A 48 -14.25 -3.27 -7.11
C PHE A 48 -14.90 -2.77 -5.80
N GLY A 49 -14.99 -3.62 -4.78
CA GLY A 49 -15.51 -3.26 -3.47
C GLY A 49 -14.74 -2.12 -2.82
N ARG A 50 -13.39 -2.18 -2.86
CA ARG A 50 -12.52 -1.11 -2.34
C ARG A 50 -12.69 0.18 -3.13
N LEU A 51 -12.62 0.12 -4.46
CA LEU A 51 -12.80 1.28 -5.33
C LEU A 51 -14.16 1.97 -5.10
N SER A 52 -15.22 1.18 -4.90
CA SER A 52 -16.57 1.70 -4.67
C SER A 52 -16.78 2.36 -3.30
N GLN A 53 -15.88 2.15 -2.33
CA GLN A 53 -15.90 2.87 -1.06
C GLN A 53 -15.41 4.32 -1.24
N ASP A 54 -14.43 4.52 -2.12
CA ASP A 54 -13.82 5.82 -2.37
C ASP A 54 -14.50 6.58 -3.52
N LEU A 55 -15.12 5.86 -4.47
CA LEU A 55 -15.66 6.40 -5.71
C LEU A 55 -17.20 6.45 -5.73
N SER A 56 -17.75 7.65 -5.92
CA SER A 56 -19.20 7.84 -6.01
C SER A 56 -19.71 7.58 -7.43
N MET A 57 -20.39 6.46 -7.64
CA MET A 57 -21.00 6.13 -8.94
C MET A 57 -22.42 6.69 -9.14
N LYS A 58 -22.95 7.44 -8.15
CA LYS A 58 -24.37 7.89 -8.12
C LYS A 58 -24.72 8.89 -9.23
N ASN A 59 -23.85 9.88 -9.46
CA ASN A 59 -24.02 10.90 -10.49
C ASN A 59 -22.65 11.44 -10.93
N LEU A 60 -22.59 12.09 -12.10
CA LEU A 60 -21.35 12.60 -12.69
C LEU A 60 -20.62 13.58 -11.76
N LYS A 61 -21.33 14.54 -11.14
CA LYS A 61 -20.71 15.54 -10.25
C LYS A 61 -20.03 14.89 -9.04
N GLY A 62 -20.69 13.93 -8.41
CA GLY A 62 -20.15 13.14 -7.31
C GLY A 62 -18.96 12.31 -7.75
N PHE A 63 -19.09 11.63 -8.90
CA PHE A 63 -18.02 10.85 -9.51
C PHE A 63 -16.78 11.70 -9.74
N THR A 64 -16.88 12.81 -10.48
CA THR A 64 -15.75 13.69 -10.83
C THR A 64 -14.95 14.11 -9.61
N LYS A 65 -15.62 14.47 -8.51
CA LYS A 65 -14.93 14.84 -7.27
C LYS A 65 -14.18 13.64 -6.69
N SER A 66 -14.88 12.53 -6.41
CA SER A 66 -14.26 11.34 -5.84
C SER A 66 -13.20 10.69 -6.73
N PHE A 67 -13.35 10.81 -8.05
CA PHE A 67 -12.42 10.26 -9.03
C PHE A 67 -11.10 11.01 -9.02
N LYS A 68 -11.13 12.35 -8.91
CA LYS A 68 -9.90 13.15 -8.73
C LYS A 68 -9.15 12.73 -7.47
N ASP A 69 -9.88 12.56 -6.36
CA ASP A 69 -9.30 12.16 -5.08
C ASP A 69 -8.70 10.74 -5.17
N ALA A 70 -9.45 9.77 -5.70
CA ALA A 70 -8.98 8.40 -5.89
C ALA A 70 -7.76 8.31 -6.82
N ARG A 71 -7.78 9.04 -7.95
CA ARG A 71 -6.66 9.11 -8.89
C ARG A 71 -5.41 9.69 -8.24
N HIS A 72 -5.56 10.73 -7.41
CA HIS A 72 -4.45 11.31 -6.66
C HIS A 72 -3.86 10.31 -5.64
N VAL A 73 -4.70 9.59 -4.90
CA VAL A 73 -4.27 8.57 -3.93
C VAL A 73 -3.52 7.45 -4.62
N VAL A 74 -4.06 6.90 -5.72
CA VAL A 74 -3.43 5.83 -6.49
C VAL A 74 -2.11 6.31 -7.10
N ARG A 75 -2.07 7.50 -7.71
CA ARG A 75 -0.83 8.08 -8.26
C ARG A 75 0.23 8.26 -7.17
N SER A 76 -0.17 8.71 -5.98
CA SER A 76 0.74 8.84 -4.83
C SER A 76 1.28 7.49 -4.36
N ALA A 77 0.45 6.44 -4.33
CA ALA A 77 0.87 5.09 -3.98
C ALA A 77 1.86 4.50 -5.01
N VAL A 78 1.63 4.75 -6.31
CA VAL A 78 2.52 4.32 -7.40
C VAL A 78 3.87 5.06 -7.34
N LYS A 79 3.88 6.37 -7.05
CA LYS A 79 5.14 7.11 -6.81
C LYS A 79 5.88 6.60 -5.57
N MET A 80 5.17 6.37 -4.47
CA MET A 80 5.75 5.82 -3.25
C MET A 80 6.41 4.46 -3.53
N ARG A 81 5.78 3.63 -4.36
CA ARG A 81 6.36 2.35 -4.77
C ARG A 81 7.75 2.53 -5.39
N TYR A 82 7.86 3.42 -6.37
CA TYR A 82 9.16 3.73 -6.96
C TYR A 82 10.16 4.27 -5.93
N ILE A 83 9.78 5.28 -5.13
CA ILE A 83 10.69 5.91 -4.15
C ILE A 83 11.27 4.86 -3.19
N VAL A 84 10.43 3.96 -2.66
CA VAL A 84 10.88 2.89 -1.75
C VAL A 84 11.95 2.01 -2.38
N THR A 85 11.85 1.72 -3.68
CA THR A 85 12.83 0.88 -4.39
C THR A 85 14.16 1.60 -4.69
N THR A 86 14.23 2.91 -4.49
CA THR A 86 15.48 3.69 -4.61
C THR A 86 16.23 3.84 -3.29
N LEU A 87 15.64 3.38 -2.19
CA LEU A 87 16.27 3.38 -0.87
C LEU A 87 17.27 2.23 -0.78
N THR A 88 18.33 2.43 -0.01
CA THR A 88 19.14 1.30 0.47
C THR A 88 18.30 0.39 1.36
N ASP A 89 18.74 -0.84 1.51
CA ASP A 89 18.12 -1.85 2.36
C ASP A 89 17.86 -1.35 3.79
N GLU A 90 18.85 -0.73 4.40
CA GLU A 90 18.76 -0.15 5.75
C GLU A 90 17.75 1.03 5.81
N GLU A 91 17.82 1.96 4.86
CA GLU A 91 16.88 3.09 4.77
C GLU A 91 15.43 2.62 4.61
N ARG A 92 15.23 1.57 3.81
CA ARG A 92 13.91 1.00 3.55
C ARG A 92 13.31 0.39 4.80
N VAL A 93 14.08 -0.43 5.52
CA VAL A 93 13.64 -1.07 6.76
C VAL A 93 13.43 -0.03 7.87
N SER A 94 14.35 0.92 8.03
CA SER A 94 14.25 2.00 9.01
C SER A 94 13.02 2.89 8.76
N SER A 95 12.77 3.28 7.51
CA SER A 95 11.60 4.09 7.14
C SER A 95 10.27 3.35 7.29
N LEU A 96 10.25 2.03 7.09
CA LEU A 96 9.07 1.19 7.37
C LEU A 96 8.69 1.27 8.85
N TRP A 97 9.67 1.09 9.75
CA TRP A 97 9.44 1.17 11.19
C TRP A 97 9.03 2.56 11.64
N ALA A 98 9.70 3.60 11.13
CA ALA A 98 9.32 4.98 11.38
C ALA A 98 7.88 5.29 10.93
N LYS A 99 7.41 4.68 9.82
CA LYS A 99 6.04 4.84 9.36
C LYS A 99 5.03 4.25 10.35
N LEU A 100 5.30 3.08 10.91
CA LEU A 100 4.43 2.43 11.90
C LEU A 100 4.42 3.22 13.23
N GLU A 101 5.56 3.73 13.66
CA GLU A 101 5.67 4.60 14.84
C GLU A 101 4.88 5.91 14.67
N ASN A 102 4.91 6.50 13.47
CA ASN A 102 4.05 7.67 13.14
C ASN A 102 2.55 7.36 13.20
N LYS A 103 2.15 6.08 13.12
CA LYS A 103 0.78 5.61 13.38
C LYS A 103 0.52 5.30 14.86
N ARG A 104 1.45 5.69 15.74
CA ARG A 104 1.44 5.49 17.20
C ARG A 104 1.55 4.03 17.65
N ILE A 105 1.90 3.13 16.73
CA ILE A 105 2.21 1.73 17.06
C ILE A 105 3.60 1.69 17.68
N ALA A 106 3.76 1.03 18.81
CA ALA A 106 5.08 0.88 19.42
C ALA A 106 5.90 -0.14 18.63
N VAL A 107 7.08 0.24 18.16
CA VAL A 107 8.02 -0.69 17.52
C VAL A 107 9.22 -0.91 18.43
N LYS A 108 9.52 -2.16 18.74
CA LYS A 108 10.65 -2.61 19.57
C LYS A 108 11.64 -3.33 18.66
N ARG A 109 12.77 -2.68 18.40
CA ARG A 109 13.79 -3.11 17.45
C ARG A 109 14.92 -3.81 18.18
N ASP A 110 15.43 -4.89 17.60
CA ASP A 110 16.48 -5.75 18.17
C ASP A 110 16.09 -6.29 19.56
N VAL A 111 14.79 -6.59 19.71
CA VAL A 111 14.21 -7.12 20.95
C VAL A 111 13.33 -8.32 20.61
N GLU A 112 13.65 -9.46 21.20
CA GLU A 112 12.78 -10.64 21.18
C GLU A 112 11.46 -10.38 21.91
N PRO A 113 10.32 -10.89 21.41
CA PRO A 113 9.06 -10.70 22.10
C PRO A 113 9.06 -11.46 23.44
N PRO A 114 8.45 -10.89 24.49
CA PRO A 114 8.38 -11.58 25.79
C PRO A 114 7.47 -12.80 25.72
N ALA A 115 7.80 -13.85 26.48
CA ALA A 115 6.98 -15.07 26.58
C ALA A 115 5.55 -14.78 27.08
N GLU A 116 5.38 -13.79 27.96
CA GLU A 116 4.08 -13.34 28.46
C GLU A 116 3.79 -11.89 28.08
N LEU A 117 2.87 -11.69 27.14
CA LEU A 117 2.54 -10.36 26.62
C LEU A 117 1.54 -9.57 27.51
N SER A 118 0.77 -10.28 28.33
CA SER A 118 -0.35 -9.75 29.12
C SER A 118 0.05 -8.62 30.09
N LYS A 119 1.29 -8.66 30.58
CA LYS A 119 1.85 -7.66 31.51
C LYS A 119 2.27 -6.36 30.80
N VAL A 120 2.65 -6.45 29.53
CA VAL A 120 3.25 -5.33 28.79
C VAL A 120 2.25 -4.66 27.85
N ILE A 121 1.31 -5.42 27.27
CA ILE A 121 0.32 -4.91 26.29
C ILE A 121 -0.52 -3.74 26.81
N LYS A 122 -0.78 -3.70 28.13
CA LYS A 122 -1.55 -2.61 28.77
C LYS A 122 -0.92 -1.23 28.57
N HIS A 123 0.39 -1.17 28.35
CA HIS A 123 1.14 0.07 28.10
C HIS A 123 1.08 0.51 26.64
N PHE A 124 0.63 -0.36 25.73
CA PHE A 124 0.60 -0.11 24.28
C PHE A 124 -0.82 0.09 23.79
N LYS A 125 -1.34 1.32 23.94
CA LYS A 125 -2.71 1.69 23.54
C LYS A 125 -3.07 1.34 22.08
N PHE A 126 -2.09 1.40 21.18
CA PHE A 126 -2.25 1.10 19.75
C PHE A 126 -1.55 -0.22 19.35
N GLY A 127 -1.14 -1.01 20.35
CA GLY A 127 -0.38 -2.24 20.21
C GLY A 127 1.11 -2.06 19.95
N VAL A 128 1.77 -3.20 19.78
CA VAL A 128 3.22 -3.32 19.75
C VAL A 128 3.67 -4.28 18.66
N ILE A 129 4.81 -3.96 18.06
CA ILE A 129 5.55 -4.79 17.12
C ILE A 129 6.95 -5.00 17.68
N PHE A 130 7.41 -6.24 17.73
CA PHE A 130 8.78 -6.63 18.03
C PHE A 130 9.45 -7.06 16.72
N VAL A 131 10.65 -6.55 16.50
CA VAL A 131 11.49 -6.82 15.33
C VAL A 131 12.81 -7.35 15.88
N PRO A 132 12.99 -8.69 15.96
CA PRO A 132 14.19 -9.26 16.57
C PRO A 132 15.48 -8.93 15.84
N GLU A 133 15.40 -8.75 14.52
CA GLU A 133 16.51 -8.36 13.66
C GLU A 133 16.08 -7.14 12.84
N SER A 134 16.44 -5.94 13.30
CA SER A 134 15.99 -4.69 12.67
C SER A 134 16.88 -4.20 11.53
N ALA A 135 18.06 -4.79 11.38
CA ALA A 135 19.01 -4.57 10.30
C ALA A 135 19.42 -5.92 9.68
N PRO A 136 18.48 -6.62 9.00
CA PRO A 136 18.79 -7.91 8.42
C PRO A 136 19.81 -7.73 7.30
N GLY A 137 20.79 -8.63 7.23
CA GLY A 137 21.78 -8.65 6.14
C GLY A 137 21.15 -8.90 4.76
N ASN A 138 19.89 -9.35 4.71
CA ASN A 138 19.09 -9.51 3.50
C ASN A 138 17.65 -9.01 3.74
N ILE A 139 17.18 -8.04 2.95
CA ILE A 139 15.82 -7.49 3.06
C ILE A 139 14.74 -8.30 2.34
N GLU A 140 15.09 -9.37 1.62
CA GLU A 140 14.13 -10.22 0.92
C GLU A 140 13.09 -10.81 1.86
N SER A 141 13.44 -10.98 3.13
CA SER A 141 12.51 -11.41 4.17
C SER A 141 12.71 -10.67 5.48
N LEU A 142 11.61 -10.31 6.15
CA LEU A 142 11.61 -9.75 7.50
C LEU A 142 10.75 -10.61 8.41
N THR A 143 11.22 -10.88 9.62
CA THR A 143 10.39 -11.50 10.67
C THR A 143 10.01 -10.43 11.69
N LEU A 144 8.72 -10.32 11.99
CA LEU A 144 8.24 -9.50 13.09
C LEU A 144 7.19 -10.24 13.91
N TYR A 145 6.98 -9.76 15.12
CA TYR A 145 5.93 -10.25 16.01
C TYR A 145 5.05 -9.09 16.39
N TYR A 146 3.74 -9.21 16.25
CA TYR A 146 2.82 -8.13 16.57
C TYR A 146 1.74 -8.57 17.55
N ALA A 147 1.22 -7.60 18.29
CA ALA A 147 0.04 -7.79 19.11
C ALA A 147 -0.78 -6.50 19.16
N PHE A 148 -2.06 -6.62 18.81
CA PHE A 148 -2.94 -5.46 18.65
C PHE A 148 -4.23 -5.57 19.48
N PRO A 149 -4.72 -4.44 20.00
CA PRO A 149 -5.98 -4.42 20.78
C PRO A 149 -7.24 -4.43 19.91
N ALA A 150 -7.11 -4.20 18.60
CA ALA A 150 -8.22 -4.15 17.65
C ALA A 150 -7.77 -4.55 16.23
N PRO A 151 -8.67 -5.11 15.39
CA PRO A 151 -8.35 -5.56 14.04
C PRO A 151 -7.94 -4.41 13.10
N ALA A 152 -8.40 -3.18 13.36
CA ALA A 152 -8.04 -2.00 12.60
C ALA A 152 -6.50 -1.80 12.51
N PHE A 153 -5.75 -2.15 13.55
CA PHE A 153 -4.29 -2.02 13.55
C PHE A 153 -3.59 -3.06 12.68
N VAL A 154 -4.19 -4.25 12.51
CA VAL A 154 -3.71 -5.25 11.54
C VAL A 154 -3.85 -4.70 10.12
N HIS A 155 -4.95 -4.01 9.81
CA HIS A 155 -5.12 -3.36 8.51
C HIS A 155 -4.07 -2.27 8.27
N VAL A 156 -3.79 -1.44 9.28
CA VAL A 156 -2.72 -0.44 9.20
C VAL A 156 -1.36 -1.08 8.96
N LEU A 157 -1.01 -2.14 9.70
CA LEU A 157 0.22 -2.89 9.49
C LEU A 157 0.30 -3.42 8.05
N LYS A 158 -0.76 -4.10 7.60
CA LYS A 158 -0.86 -4.68 6.25
C LYS A 158 -0.68 -3.64 5.16
N ASP A 159 -1.34 -2.49 5.26
CA ASP A 159 -1.25 -1.43 4.25
C ASP A 159 0.14 -0.81 4.23
N VAL A 160 0.76 -0.60 5.40
CA VAL A 160 2.11 -0.04 5.51
C VAL A 160 3.15 -1.01 4.95
N VAL A 161 3.17 -2.29 5.35
CA VAL A 161 4.16 -3.26 4.82
C VAL A 161 3.99 -3.45 3.32
N ALA A 162 2.75 -3.47 2.82
CA ALA A 162 2.45 -3.56 1.40
C ALA A 162 2.96 -2.34 0.63
N ALA A 163 2.81 -1.12 1.17
CA ALA A 163 3.36 0.08 0.55
C ALA A 163 4.90 0.01 0.44
N TRP A 164 5.57 -0.60 1.42
CA TRP A 164 7.01 -0.83 1.42
C TRP A 164 7.45 -2.08 0.63
N GLY A 165 6.54 -2.84 0.03
CA GLY A 165 6.87 -3.97 -0.84
C GLY A 165 7.00 -5.32 -0.23
N TYR A 166 6.50 -5.44 0.97
CA TYR A 166 6.38 -6.70 1.63
C TYR A 166 4.97 -7.26 1.45
N THR A 167 4.89 -8.57 1.29
CA THR A 167 3.68 -9.36 1.48
C THR A 167 3.89 -10.29 2.67
N GLY A 168 2.80 -10.75 3.28
CA GLY A 168 2.85 -11.71 4.37
C GLY A 168 1.48 -12.32 4.62
N GLU A 169 1.47 -13.49 5.25
CA GLU A 169 0.24 -14.18 5.63
C GLU A 169 -0.23 -13.66 7.00
N PHE A 170 -1.40 -13.01 7.01
CA PHE A 170 -2.00 -12.49 8.23
C PHE A 170 -3.06 -13.47 8.73
N ASP A 171 -2.78 -14.09 9.87
CA ASP A 171 -3.73 -14.96 10.57
C ASP A 171 -5.01 -14.22 10.98
N ALA A 172 -6.03 -15.00 11.30
CA ALA A 172 -7.26 -14.46 11.89
C ALA A 172 -6.95 -13.64 13.14
N PHE A 173 -7.51 -12.44 13.22
CA PHE A 173 -7.22 -11.51 14.31
C PHE A 173 -7.64 -12.10 15.66
N LYS A 174 -6.68 -12.12 16.59
CA LYS A 174 -6.90 -12.42 18.01
C LYS A 174 -6.40 -11.26 18.85
N LYS A 175 -7.28 -10.76 19.73
CA LYS A 175 -7.03 -9.55 20.51
C LYS A 175 -5.87 -9.76 21.48
N ASN A 176 -4.86 -8.89 21.40
CA ASN A 176 -3.68 -8.85 22.27
C ASN A 176 -2.86 -10.16 22.30
N GLU A 177 -3.07 -11.06 21.35
CA GLU A 177 -2.25 -12.25 21.18
C GLU A 177 -1.02 -11.90 20.35
N LEU A 178 0.12 -12.48 20.72
CA LEU A 178 1.34 -12.33 19.95
C LEU A 178 1.26 -13.21 18.71
N VAL A 179 1.42 -12.60 17.55
CA VAL A 179 1.38 -13.29 16.25
C VAL A 179 2.73 -13.07 15.56
N LYS A 180 3.33 -14.16 15.08
CA LYS A 180 4.52 -14.11 14.23
C LYS A 180 4.09 -13.83 12.80
N LEU A 181 4.77 -12.90 12.14
CA LEU A 181 4.56 -12.55 10.75
C LEU A 181 5.90 -12.62 10.02
N ASN A 182 5.94 -13.45 8.99
CA ASN A 182 7.03 -13.43 8.02
C ASN A 182 6.58 -12.58 6.83
N LEU A 183 7.43 -11.62 6.48
CA LEU A 183 7.25 -10.74 5.35
C LEU A 183 8.24 -11.12 4.27
N THR A 184 7.81 -11.09 3.01
CA THR A 184 8.65 -11.35 1.83
C THR A 184 8.56 -10.19 0.86
N LEU A 185 9.71 -9.77 0.34
CA LEU A 185 9.81 -8.70 -0.64
C LEU A 185 9.28 -9.16 -2.00
N THR A 186 8.46 -8.32 -2.64
CA THR A 186 7.78 -8.68 -3.91
C THR A 186 8.31 -7.93 -5.13
N ASP A 187 9.36 -7.11 -5.00
CA ASP A 187 9.83 -6.24 -6.10
C ASP A 187 10.29 -6.98 -7.36
N SER A 188 10.72 -8.24 -7.21
CA SER A 188 11.12 -9.09 -8.34
C SER A 188 9.95 -9.56 -9.19
N GLU A 189 8.71 -9.52 -8.67
CA GLU A 189 7.50 -9.92 -9.39
C GLU A 189 7.28 -9.00 -10.60
N SER A 190 6.92 -9.63 -11.74
CA SER A 190 6.73 -8.93 -13.02
C SER A 190 5.71 -7.78 -12.93
N GLU A 191 4.67 -7.96 -12.11
CA GLU A 191 3.65 -6.95 -11.86
C GLU A 191 4.20 -5.73 -11.11
N GLN A 192 5.03 -5.95 -10.09
CA GLN A 192 5.67 -4.87 -9.34
C GLN A 192 6.65 -4.10 -10.21
N LYS A 193 7.44 -4.78 -11.06
CA LYS A 193 8.35 -4.11 -12.02
C LYS A 193 7.63 -3.11 -12.92
N ARG A 194 6.44 -3.46 -13.41
CA ARG A 194 5.61 -2.55 -14.23
C ARG A 194 5.15 -1.33 -13.43
N ILE A 195 4.72 -1.52 -12.19
CA ILE A 195 4.27 -0.44 -11.31
C ILE A 195 5.42 0.47 -10.89
N ILE A 196 6.61 -0.09 -10.60
CA ILE A 196 7.81 0.68 -10.27
C ILE A 196 8.17 1.59 -11.44
N LYS A 197 8.18 1.08 -12.67
CA LYS A 197 8.43 1.88 -13.88
C LYS A 197 7.38 2.99 -14.07
N LEU A 198 6.11 2.70 -13.80
CA LEU A 198 5.06 3.72 -13.85
C LEU A 198 5.27 4.81 -12.77
N GLY A 199 5.69 4.40 -11.57
CA GLY A 199 6.04 5.28 -10.47
C GLY A 199 7.22 6.18 -10.77
N GLU A 200 8.22 5.69 -11.47
CA GLU A 200 9.35 6.49 -11.97
C GLU A 200 8.85 7.60 -12.90
N THR A 201 8.01 7.27 -13.89
CA THR A 201 7.42 8.24 -14.82
C THR A 201 6.64 9.33 -14.08
N TYR A 202 5.73 8.94 -13.18
CA TYR A 202 4.95 9.89 -12.39
C TYR A 202 5.80 10.73 -11.44
N THR A 203 6.88 10.16 -10.91
CA THR A 203 7.82 10.90 -10.04
C THR A 203 8.61 11.92 -10.85
N ARG A 204 9.04 11.58 -12.07
CA ARG A 204 9.74 12.50 -12.97
C ARG A 204 8.87 13.70 -13.37
N GLU A 205 7.58 13.47 -13.60
CA GLU A 205 6.60 14.52 -13.93
C GLU A 205 6.31 15.43 -12.74
N ASP A 206 5.97 14.85 -11.58
CA ASP A 206 5.44 15.64 -10.46
C ASP A 206 6.53 16.13 -9.49
N ASN A 207 7.62 15.37 -9.34
CA ASN A 207 8.65 15.55 -8.30
C ASN A 207 10.05 15.18 -8.82
N PRO A 208 10.57 15.83 -9.89
CA PRO A 208 11.81 15.43 -10.55
C PRO A 208 13.03 15.39 -9.62
N LYS A 209 13.03 16.19 -8.56
CA LYS A 209 14.11 16.22 -7.53
C LYS A 209 14.25 14.92 -6.73
N LEU A 210 13.24 14.04 -6.77
CA LEU A 210 13.25 12.75 -6.07
C LEU A 210 13.77 11.60 -6.95
N ILE A 211 14.09 11.87 -8.22
CA ILE A 211 14.74 10.89 -9.08
C ILE A 211 16.22 10.82 -8.69
N LYS A 212 16.68 9.64 -8.25
CA LYS A 212 18.11 9.37 -8.14
C LYS A 212 18.64 9.09 -9.56
N GLU A 213 19.38 10.03 -10.13
CA GLU A 213 20.06 9.80 -11.42
C GLU A 213 21.24 8.85 -11.17
N GLY A 214 21.17 7.63 -11.74
CA GLY A 214 22.28 6.67 -11.76
C GLY A 214 22.45 5.83 -10.48
N ALA A 215 22.03 4.57 -10.57
CA ALA A 215 22.68 3.44 -9.90
C ALA A 215 23.09 2.45 -10.99
#